data_AF-A0A968D6G7-F1
#
_entry.id   AF-A0A968D6G7-F1
#
_cell.length_a   1.000
_cell.length_b   1.000
_cell.length_c   1.000
_cell.angle_alpha   90.00
_cell.angle_beta   90.00
_cell.angle_gamma   90.00
#
_symmetry.space_group_name_H-M   'P 1'
#
loop_
_entity.id
_entity.type
_entity.pdbx_description
1 polymer ?
#
loop_
_entity_poly.entity_id
_entity_poly.type
_entity_poly.pdbx_seq_one_letter_code
_entity_poly.pdbx_strand_id
1 'polypeptide(L)'
;MNARADNKIRNREKMEMGEFHRRFRPYVNRIYRGALILTGSPGSAKKLQTEVYLRAFMAYLQAEPIANFKAWLIDIVSDCFFTFGDQQISQTSTTDSPYERAMEVIEATCYC
;
A
#
# COMPACT_ATOMS: atom_id res chain seq x y z
N MET A 1 24.95 -22.40 18.70
CA MET A 1 23.87 -21.56 18.12
C MET A 1 23.01 -21.04 19.27
N ASN A 2 22.88 -19.73 19.44
CA ASN A 2 22.41 -19.12 20.69
C ASN A 2 20.91 -18.77 20.61
N ALA A 3 20.05 -19.75 20.86
CA ALA A 3 18.58 -19.68 20.72
C ALA A 3 17.89 -18.50 21.45
N ARG A 4 18.56 -17.89 22.42
CA ARG A 4 18.09 -16.73 23.19
C ARG A 4 18.14 -15.42 22.39
N ALA A 5 19.16 -15.25 21.53
CA ALA A 5 19.30 -14.08 20.66
C ALA A 5 18.27 -14.14 19.51
N ASP A 6 18.10 -15.32 18.91
CA ASP A 6 17.12 -15.56 17.85
C ASP A 6 15.69 -15.26 18.32
N ASN A 7 15.36 -15.59 19.57
CA ASN A 7 14.04 -15.32 20.13
C ASN A 7 13.79 -13.81 20.36
N LYS A 8 14.83 -13.06 20.72
CA LYS A 8 14.74 -11.61 20.93
C LYS A 8 14.53 -10.85 19.60
N ILE A 9 15.20 -11.28 18.54
CA ILE A 9 15.05 -10.71 17.19
C ILE A 9 13.64 -10.97 16.66
N ARG A 10 13.18 -12.24 16.69
CA ARG A 10 11.82 -12.61 16.26
C ARG A 10 10.73 -11.87 17.03
N ASN A 11 10.92 -11.65 18.33
CA ASN A 11 9.94 -10.93 19.14
C ASN A 11 9.89 -9.43 18.78
N ARG A 12 11.04 -8.82 18.46
CA ARG A 12 11.10 -7.44 17.95
C ARG A 12 10.39 -7.34 16.60
N GLU A 13 10.69 -8.22 15.64
CA GLU A 13 10.05 -8.25 14.33
C GLU A 13 8.53 -8.44 14.43
N LYS A 14 8.07 -9.30 15.34
CA LYS A 14 6.64 -9.48 15.62
C LYS A 14 5.97 -8.22 16.19
N MET A 15 6.66 -7.49 17.06
CA MET A 15 6.15 -6.23 17.62
C MET A 15 6.05 -5.14 16.54
N GLU A 16 7.07 -4.99 15.69
CA GLU A 16 7.06 -4.07 14.55
C GLU A 16 5.92 -4.40 13.56
N MET A 17 5.71 -5.69 13.29
CA MET A 17 4.60 -6.16 12.46
C MET A 17 3.22 -5.86 13.07
N GLY A 18 3.06 -5.98 14.39
CA GLY A 18 1.81 -5.66 15.08
C GLY A 18 1.46 -4.18 15.00
N GLU A 19 2.45 -3.31 15.20
CA GLU A 19 2.32 -1.87 15.10
C GLU A 19 2.00 -1.41 13.68
N PHE A 20 2.72 -1.94 12.69
CA PHE A 20 2.44 -1.69 11.27
C PHE A 20 1.02 -2.07 10.89
N HIS A 21 0.58 -3.30 11.22
CA HIS A 21 -0.79 -3.74 10.93
C HIS A 21 -1.85 -2.82 11.55
N ARG A 22 -1.63 -2.34 12.78
CA ARG A 22 -2.56 -1.43 13.45
C ARG A 22 -2.67 -0.10 12.71
N ARG A 23 -1.54 0.45 12.24
CA ARG A 23 -1.49 1.68 11.44
C ARG A 23 -2.08 1.51 10.04
N PHE A 24 -1.88 0.34 9.41
CA PHE A 24 -2.34 0.05 8.06
C PHE A 24 -3.84 -0.29 7.97
N ARG A 25 -4.40 -0.95 9.00
CA ARG A 25 -5.82 -1.38 9.08
C ARG A 25 -6.85 -0.35 8.55
N PRO A 26 -6.83 0.94 8.91
CA PRO A 26 -7.80 1.91 8.40
C PRO A 26 -7.72 2.16 6.88
N TYR A 27 -6.55 1.94 6.27
CA TYR A 27 -6.32 2.20 4.83
C TYR A 27 -6.71 1.01 3.95
N VAL A 28 -6.78 -0.20 4.50
CA VAL A 28 -7.08 -1.46 3.79
C VAL A 28 -8.29 -1.33 2.86
N ASN A 29 -9.41 -0.81 3.37
CA ASN A 29 -10.64 -0.67 2.61
C ASN A 29 -10.56 0.40 1.52
N ARG A 30 -9.80 1.49 1.76
CA ARG A 30 -9.62 2.58 0.80
C ARG A 30 -8.75 2.14 -0.38
N ILE A 31 -7.64 1.47 -0.08
CA ILE A 31 -6.74 0.90 -1.09
C ILE A 31 -7.50 -0.13 -1.96
N TYR A 32 -8.33 -0.98 -1.35
CA TYR A 32 -9.14 -1.94 -2.12
C TYR A 32 -10.14 -1.26 -3.06
N ARG A 33 -10.81 -0.19 -2.62
CA ARG A 33 -11.74 0.57 -3.46
C ARG A 33 -11.02 1.29 -4.61
N GLY A 34 -9.88 1.91 -4.35
CA GLY A 34 -9.04 2.49 -5.41
C GLY A 34 -8.55 1.43 -6.40
N ALA A 35 -8.11 0.27 -5.90
CA ALA A 35 -7.70 -0.86 -6.73
C ALA A 35 -8.86 -1.44 -7.56
N LEU A 36 -10.09 -1.46 -7.05
CA LEU A 36 -11.26 -1.87 -7.82
C LEU A 36 -11.53 -0.93 -8.99
N ILE A 37 -11.36 0.38 -8.82
CA ILE A 37 -11.54 1.37 -9.88
C ILE A 37 -10.48 1.19 -10.97
N LEU A 38 -9.23 0.95 -10.57
CA LEU A 38 -8.13 0.72 -11.53
C LEU A 38 -8.27 -0.57 -12.31
N THR A 39 -8.67 -1.65 -11.64
CA THR A 39 -8.60 -2.99 -12.22
C THR A 39 -9.91 -3.47 -12.82
N GLY A 40 -11.05 -2.89 -12.41
CA GLY A 40 -12.39 -3.34 -12.80
C GLY A 40 -12.75 -4.77 -12.35
N SER A 41 -11.87 -5.44 -11.59
CA SER A 41 -12.02 -6.85 -11.21
C SER A 41 -11.64 -7.08 -9.75
N PRO A 42 -12.50 -7.77 -8.95
CA PRO A 42 -12.25 -7.99 -7.53
C PRO A 42 -11.02 -8.87 -7.25
N GLY A 43 -10.69 -9.80 -8.15
CA GLY A 43 -9.51 -10.66 -8.03
C GLY A 43 -8.21 -9.87 -8.20
N SER A 44 -8.14 -9.06 -9.24
CA SER A 44 -7.00 -8.18 -9.51
C SER A 44 -6.86 -7.09 -8.45
N ALA A 45 -7.97 -6.51 -7.97
CA ALA A 45 -7.96 -5.52 -6.91
C ALA A 45 -7.36 -6.07 -5.61
N LYS A 46 -7.71 -7.30 -5.23
CA LYS A 46 -7.13 -7.96 -4.04
C LYS A 46 -5.63 -8.21 -4.20
N LYS A 47 -5.19 -8.60 -5.40
CA LYS A 47 -3.76 -8.77 -5.71
C LYS A 47 -3.01 -7.45 -5.57
N LEU A 48 -3.53 -6.37 -6.14
CA LEU A 48 -2.93 -5.04 -6.06
C LEU A 48 -2.87 -4.52 -4.61
N GLN A 49 -3.95 -4.69 -3.83
CA GLN A 49 -3.96 -4.38 -2.41
C GLN A 49 -2.87 -5.16 -1.64
N THR A 50 -2.70 -6.45 -1.97
CA THR A 50 -1.69 -7.30 -1.34
C THR A 50 -0.28 -6.84 -1.69
N GLU A 51 -0.03 -6.48 -2.95
CA GLU A 51 1.25 -5.93 -3.42
C GLU A 51 1.62 -4.65 -2.65
N VAL A 52 0.66 -3.71 -2.51
CA VAL A 52 0.83 -2.49 -1.71
C VAL A 52 1.22 -2.83 -0.28
N TYR A 53 0.52 -3.78 0.35
CA TYR A 53 0.81 -4.21 1.72
C TYR A 53 2.23 -4.75 1.85
N LEU A 54 2.66 -5.60 0.92
CA LEU A 54 4.00 -6.20 0.95
C LEU A 54 5.10 -5.15 0.75
N ARG A 55 4.94 -4.24 -0.22
CA ARG A 55 5.91 -3.16 -0.44
C ARG A 55 5.98 -2.21 0.74
N ALA A 56 4.82 -1.81 1.28
CA ALA A 56 4.76 -0.99 2.48
C ALA A 56 5.43 -1.69 3.66
N PHE A 57 5.18 -2.99 3.87
CA PHE A 57 5.82 -3.72 4.96
C PHE A 57 7.35 -3.81 4.79
N MET A 58 7.84 -4.14 3.60
CA MET A 58 9.28 -4.18 3.32
C MET A 58 9.95 -2.82 3.51
N ALA A 59 9.32 -1.76 3.02
CA ALA A 59 9.80 -0.39 3.19
C ALA A 59 9.77 0.04 4.66
N TYR A 60 8.74 -0.36 5.42
CA TYR A 60 8.64 -0.09 6.87
C TYR A 60 9.77 -0.74 7.67
N LEU A 61 10.18 -1.96 7.30
CA LEU A 61 11.29 -2.65 7.96
C LEU A 61 12.65 -2.00 7.69
N GLN A 62 12.81 -1.31 6.55
CA GLN A 62 14.04 -0.64 6.16
C GLN A 62 14.09 0.83 6.57
N ALA A 63 12.94 1.47 6.75
CA ALA A 63 12.83 2.90 7.00
C ALA A 63 13.04 3.27 8.48
N GLU A 64 13.69 4.42 8.67
CA GLU A 64 13.72 5.16 9.94
C GLU A 64 12.32 5.70 10.33
N PRO A 65 12.10 6.16 11.58
CA PRO A 65 10.78 6.57 12.06
C PRO A 65 10.11 7.61 11.16
N ILE A 66 9.05 7.16 10.48
CA ILE A 66 8.25 7.96 9.56
C ILE A 66 7.34 8.90 10.34
N ALA A 67 7.56 10.21 10.22
CA ALA A 67 6.78 11.25 10.90
C ALA A 67 5.32 11.32 10.41
N ASN A 68 5.08 11.04 9.13
CA ASN A 68 3.74 11.03 8.54
C ASN A 68 3.49 9.73 7.75
N PHE A 69 3.02 8.69 8.46
CA PHE A 69 2.71 7.38 7.87
C PHE A 69 1.74 7.47 6.69
N LYS A 70 0.81 8.44 6.70
CA LYS A 70 -0.19 8.59 5.65
C LYS A 70 0.43 9.06 4.34
N ALA A 71 1.21 10.15 4.37
CA ALA A 71 1.86 10.69 3.18
C ALA A 71 2.78 9.63 2.55
N TRP A 72 3.62 9.01 3.38
CA TRP A 72 4.49 7.92 2.96
C TRP A 72 3.73 6.71 2.38
N LEU A 73 2.58 6.36 2.95
CA LEU A 73 1.76 5.28 2.41
C LEU A 73 1.13 5.66 1.06
N ILE A 74 0.72 6.92 0.89
CA ILE A 74 0.21 7.42 -0.39
C ILE A 74 1.27 7.28 -1.47
N ASP A 75 2.52 7.67 -1.20
CA ASP A 75 3.62 7.52 -2.16
C ASP A 75 3.77 6.07 -2.65
N ILE A 76 3.80 5.10 -1.73
CA ILE A 76 3.91 3.67 -2.07
C ILE A 76 2.69 3.20 -2.88
N VAL A 77 1.49 3.65 -2.50
CA VAL A 77 0.26 3.26 -3.20
C VAL A 77 0.25 3.85 -4.62
N SER A 78 0.64 5.12 -4.78
CA SER A 78 0.75 5.80 -6.06
C SER A 78 1.75 5.11 -6.98
N ASP A 79 2.93 4.75 -6.47
CA ASP A 79 3.94 4.00 -7.23
C ASP A 79 3.40 2.65 -7.71
N CYS A 80 2.70 1.92 -6.84
CA CYS A 80 2.04 0.67 -7.19
C CYS A 80 0.95 0.88 -8.26
N PHE A 81 0.14 1.92 -8.11
CA PHE A 81 -0.99 2.20 -8.99
C PHE A 81 -0.52 2.69 -10.36
N PHE A 82 0.53 3.51 -10.41
CA PHE A 82 1.20 3.91 -11.64
C PHE A 82 1.80 2.70 -12.35
N THR A 83 2.54 1.85 -11.63
CA THR A 83 3.12 0.62 -12.20
C THR A 83 2.04 -0.28 -12.81
N PHE A 84 0.88 -0.42 -12.13
CA PHE A 84 -0.22 -1.25 -12.63
C PHE A 84 -0.98 -0.58 -13.78
N GLY A 85 -1.18 0.74 -13.72
CA GLY A 85 -1.83 1.54 -14.75
C GLY A 85 -1.01 1.58 -16.04
N ASP A 86 0.30 1.74 -15.98
CA ASP A 86 1.19 1.76 -17.15
C ASP A 86 1.16 0.44 -17.94
N GLN A 87 1.06 -0.70 -17.22
CA GLN A 87 0.84 -2.00 -17.86
C GLN A 87 -0.46 -2.08 -18.68
N GLN A 88 -1.46 -1.23 -18.37
CA GLN A 88 -2.71 -1.11 -19.13
C GLN A 88 -2.62 0.02 -20.18
N ILE A 89 -1.91 1.11 -19.89
CA ILE A 89 -1.78 2.32 -20.72
C ILE A 89 -0.87 2.13 -21.94
N SER A 90 -0.02 1.09 -21.96
CA SER A 90 0.67 0.64 -23.19
C SER A 90 -0.27 0.38 -24.39
N GLN A 91 -1.60 0.50 -24.24
CA GLN A 91 -2.59 0.36 -25.31
C GLN A 91 -3.49 1.58 -25.59
N THR A 92 -3.59 2.65 -24.75
CA THR A 92 -4.51 3.78 -25.04
C THR A 92 -4.06 5.14 -24.50
N SER A 93 -4.16 6.18 -25.34
CA SER A 93 -3.73 7.56 -25.07
C SER A 93 -4.94 8.45 -24.73
N THR A 94 -5.35 8.62 -23.47
CA THR A 94 -6.43 9.59 -23.13
C THR A 94 -6.36 10.13 -21.69
N THR A 95 -6.71 11.41 -21.57
CA THR A 95 -6.63 12.39 -20.49
C THR A 95 -7.60 12.21 -19.30
N ASP A 96 -8.20 11.03 -19.12
CA ASP A 96 -9.00 10.70 -17.91
C ASP A 96 -8.48 9.37 -17.38
N SER A 97 -7.26 9.41 -16.83
CA SER A 97 -6.54 8.20 -16.48
C SER A 97 -7.22 7.54 -15.28
N PRO A 98 -7.48 6.22 -15.31
CA PRO A 98 -7.99 5.46 -14.17
C PRO A 98 -7.21 5.72 -12.87
N TYR A 99 -5.94 6.12 -13.00
CA TYR A 99 -5.07 6.62 -11.94
C TYR A 99 -5.66 7.81 -11.18
N GLU A 100 -6.14 8.85 -11.87
CA GLU A 100 -6.62 10.10 -11.27
C GLU A 100 -7.79 9.79 -10.32
N ARG A 101 -8.72 8.96 -10.81
CA ARG A 101 -9.91 8.55 -10.07
C ARG A 101 -9.61 7.62 -8.89
N ALA A 102 -8.57 6.80 -9.00
CA ALA A 102 -8.11 5.95 -7.91
C ALA A 102 -7.40 6.76 -6.81
N MET A 103 -6.62 7.77 -7.21
CA MET A 103 -6.00 8.73 -6.32
C MET A 103 -7.04 9.58 -5.59
N GLU A 104 -8.07 10.04 -6.30
CA GLU A 104 -9.22 10.73 -5.69
C GLU A 104 -9.87 9.87 -4.59
N VAL A 105 -10.11 8.58 -4.79
CA VAL A 105 -10.73 7.75 -3.73
C VAL A 105 -9.85 7.61 -2.49
N ILE A 106 -8.53 7.65 -2.66
CA ILE A 106 -7.58 7.59 -1.55
C ILE A 106 -7.51 8.95 -0.83
N GLU A 107 -7.53 10.06 -1.57
CA GLU A 107 -7.42 11.43 -1.05
C GLU A 107 -8.75 12.02 -0.54
N ALA A 108 -9.88 11.70 -1.17
CA ALA A 108 -11.20 12.30 -0.95
C ALA A 108 -11.82 12.05 0.43
N THR A 109 -11.12 11.35 1.31
CA THR A 109 -11.54 11.13 2.70
C THR A 109 -10.70 11.93 3.70
N CYS A 110 -10.01 12.97 3.23
CA CYS A 110 -9.12 13.81 4.03
C CYS A 110 -9.57 15.28 4.12
N TYR A 111 -10.71 15.63 3.53
CA TYR A 111 -11.33 16.97 3.60
C TYR A 111 -12.72 16.96 4.26
N CYS A 112 -13.08 15.90 4.97
CA CYS A 112 -14.30 15.81 5.78
C CYS A 112 -13.96 15.47 7.23
#